data_AF-A0A418TDP2-F1
#
_entry.id   AF-A0A418TDP2-F1
#
_cell.length_a   1.000
_cell.length_b   1.000
_cell.length_c   1.000
_cell.angle_alpha   90.00
_cell.angle_beta   90.00
_cell.angle_gamma   90.00
#
_symmetry.space_group_name_H-M   'P 1'
#
loop_
_entity.id
_entity.type
_entity.pdbx_description
1 polymer ?
#
loop_
_entity_poly.entity_id
_entity_poly.type
_entity_poly.pdbx_seq_one_letter_code
_entity_poly.pdbx_strand_id
1 'polypeptide(L)'
;MALVDEFIKLAPEARPLLDAVAESLNRYGKKLMFEVSSTMQVTFTAFTQEYKKDITVTLKPQIAKDEMKSVFIHELGEVSYIACSLPDVIDHNDYEGVRGRLIELFSHPHVLSLAQRHGLGDIELEMRKRRGQSWKDKDYIAEYHYGWHITLMIAWAFITFPELIKEKENIIGYHEHRSTIDQIVAICQATDTMSDKTIVESAMTKVITILNGIGLSNVVMEPR
;
A
#
# COMPACT_ATOMS: atom_id res chain seq x y z
N MET A 1 -3.47 -20.82 -12.24
CA MET A 1 -2.10 -21.34 -12.44
C MET A 1 -1.46 -20.76 -13.70
N ALA A 2 -2.06 -20.90 -14.89
CA ALA A 2 -1.45 -20.42 -16.14
C ALA A 2 -0.92 -18.97 -16.13
N LEU A 3 -1.63 -18.00 -15.54
CA LEU A 3 -1.17 -16.61 -15.51
C LEU A 3 0.02 -16.37 -14.55
N VAL A 4 0.04 -17.06 -13.40
CA VAL A 4 1.15 -16.98 -12.43
C VAL A 4 2.43 -17.53 -13.05
N ASP A 5 2.33 -18.61 -13.82
CA ASP A 5 3.47 -19.19 -14.53
C ASP A 5 4.04 -18.23 -15.57
N GLU A 6 3.19 -17.45 -16.26
CA GLU A 6 3.64 -16.38 -17.16
C GLU A 6 4.36 -15.25 -16.40
N PHE A 7 3.85 -14.84 -15.23
CA PHE A 7 4.54 -13.85 -14.39
C PHE A 7 5.89 -14.34 -13.89
N ILE A 8 6.00 -15.61 -13.50
CA ILE A 8 7.27 -16.21 -13.08
C ILE A 8 8.25 -16.34 -14.25
N LYS A 9 7.79 -16.58 -15.48
CA LYS A 9 8.67 -16.51 -16.66
C LYS A 9 9.20 -15.11 -16.89
N LEU A 10 8.41 -14.07 -16.59
CA LEU A 10 8.82 -12.67 -16.72
C LEU A 10 9.76 -12.24 -15.58
N ALA A 11 9.53 -12.68 -14.35
CA ALA A 11 10.38 -12.41 -13.18
C ALA A 11 10.77 -13.72 -12.46
N PRO A 12 11.68 -14.55 -13.03
CA PRO A 12 12.12 -15.80 -12.41
C PRO A 12 12.71 -15.59 -11.00
N GLU A 13 13.34 -14.44 -10.78
CA GLU A 13 13.87 -13.99 -9.50
C GLU A 13 12.81 -13.89 -8.39
N ALA A 14 11.53 -13.69 -8.73
CA ALA A 14 10.43 -13.61 -7.77
C ALA A 14 9.97 -14.99 -7.26
N ARG A 15 10.51 -16.09 -7.78
CA ARG A 15 10.09 -17.44 -7.41
C ARG A 15 10.19 -17.74 -5.91
N PRO A 16 11.29 -17.43 -5.20
CA PRO A 16 11.37 -17.67 -3.76
C PRO A 16 10.34 -16.87 -2.96
N LEU A 17 10.01 -15.65 -3.40
CA LEU A 17 8.96 -14.82 -2.80
C LEU A 17 7.59 -15.47 -3.00
N LEU A 18 7.27 -15.90 -4.22
CA LEU A 18 6.01 -16.61 -4.51
C LEU A 18 5.87 -17.87 -3.66
N ASP A 19 6.93 -18.67 -3.54
CA ASP A 19 6.90 -19.90 -2.74
C ASP A 19 6.66 -19.59 -1.24
N ALA A 20 7.28 -18.52 -0.70
CA ALA A 20 7.05 -18.07 0.68
C ALA A 20 5.61 -17.57 0.91
N VAL A 21 5.06 -16.79 -0.04
CA VAL A 21 3.66 -16.32 0.01
C VAL A 21 2.70 -17.51 -0.07
N ALA A 22 2.96 -18.47 -0.96
CA ALA A 22 2.15 -19.67 -1.10
C ALA A 22 2.16 -20.52 0.19
N GLU A 23 3.30 -20.63 0.88
CA GLU A 23 3.38 -21.30 2.18
C GLU A 23 2.50 -20.61 3.23
N SER A 24 2.56 -19.28 3.30
CA SER A 24 1.72 -18.48 4.21
C SER A 24 0.24 -18.72 3.91
N LEU A 25 -0.18 -18.60 2.65
CA LEU A 25 -1.56 -18.85 2.22
C LEU A 25 -2.05 -20.24 2.61
N ASN A 26 -1.24 -21.27 2.37
CA ASN A 26 -1.57 -22.65 2.73
C ASN A 26 -1.78 -22.82 4.24
N ARG A 27 -0.94 -22.18 5.06
CA ARG A 27 -1.05 -22.21 6.53
C ARG A 27 -2.38 -21.66 7.03
N TYR A 28 -2.91 -20.64 6.35
CA TYR A 28 -4.19 -20.01 6.68
C TYR A 28 -5.37 -20.51 5.85
N GLY A 29 -5.16 -21.56 5.03
CA GLY A 29 -6.21 -22.14 4.19
C GLY A 29 -6.76 -21.19 3.12
N LYS A 30 -5.96 -20.22 2.69
CA LYS A 30 -6.26 -19.26 1.61
C LYS A 30 -5.68 -19.74 0.29
N LYS A 31 -6.24 -19.29 -0.83
CA LYS A 31 -5.72 -19.54 -2.19
C LYS A 31 -5.38 -18.24 -2.89
N LEU A 32 -4.39 -18.28 -3.78
CA LEU A 32 -4.03 -17.15 -4.64
C LEU A 32 -4.64 -17.33 -6.03
N MET A 33 -5.36 -16.31 -6.49
CA MET A 33 -5.89 -16.23 -7.84
C MET A 33 -5.37 -14.97 -8.53
N PHE A 34 -5.12 -15.07 -9.83
CA PHE A 34 -4.77 -13.94 -10.67
C PHE A 34 -5.74 -13.85 -11.83
N GLU A 35 -6.27 -12.66 -12.06
CA GLU A 35 -7.27 -12.39 -13.08
C GLU A 35 -6.93 -11.12 -13.86
N VAL A 36 -7.35 -11.05 -15.12
CA VAL A 36 -7.22 -9.85 -15.95
C VAL A 36 -8.62 -9.30 -16.19
N SER A 37 -8.88 -8.07 -15.75
CA SER A 37 -10.20 -7.46 -15.92
C SER A 37 -10.28 -6.69 -17.24
N SER A 38 -11.32 -6.95 -18.03
CA SER A 38 -11.62 -6.23 -19.27
C SER A 38 -12.24 -4.84 -19.04
N THR A 39 -12.73 -4.58 -17.82
CA THR A 39 -13.56 -3.41 -17.49
C THR A 39 -13.21 -2.91 -16.09
N MET A 40 -12.01 -2.35 -15.92
CA MET A 40 -11.71 -1.65 -14.67
C MET A 40 -12.11 -0.18 -14.78
N GLN A 41 -13.12 0.23 -13.98
CA GLN A 41 -13.42 1.64 -13.71
C GLN A 41 -12.37 2.30 -12.79
N VAL A 42 -11.49 1.51 -12.17
CA VAL A 42 -10.51 1.98 -11.17
C VAL A 42 -9.23 2.45 -11.85
N THR A 43 -8.54 3.45 -11.30
CA THR A 43 -7.32 4.07 -11.90
C THR A 43 -6.04 3.25 -11.69
N PHE A 44 -6.00 2.29 -10.77
CA PHE A 44 -4.80 1.48 -10.43
C PHE A 44 -4.39 0.47 -11.50
N THR A 45 -3.12 0.08 -11.55
CA THR A 45 -2.61 -0.93 -12.50
C THR A 45 -2.92 -2.37 -12.09
N ALA A 46 -2.99 -2.62 -10.79
CA ALA A 46 -3.38 -3.88 -10.19
C ALA A 46 -4.01 -3.59 -8.82
N PHE A 47 -4.77 -4.54 -8.29
CA PHE A 47 -5.23 -4.49 -6.91
C PHE A 47 -5.43 -5.91 -6.36
N THR A 48 -5.16 -6.08 -5.07
CA THR A 48 -5.34 -7.34 -4.33
C THR A 48 -6.53 -7.22 -3.38
N GLN A 49 -7.41 -8.23 -3.38
CA GLN A 49 -8.56 -8.31 -2.45
C GLN A 49 -8.74 -9.71 -1.88
N GLU A 50 -9.19 -9.79 -0.64
CA GLU A 50 -9.67 -11.03 -0.03
C GLU A 50 -11.16 -11.23 -0.30
N TYR A 51 -11.51 -12.39 -0.83
CA TYR A 51 -12.89 -12.83 -1.01
C TYR A 51 -13.06 -14.26 -0.51
N LYS A 52 -13.80 -14.43 0.59
CA LYS A 52 -14.05 -15.72 1.26
C LYS A 52 -12.76 -16.43 1.69
N LYS A 53 -12.25 -17.34 0.86
CA LYS A 53 -11.01 -18.11 1.10
C LYS A 53 -9.95 -17.83 0.03
N ASP A 54 -10.23 -16.91 -0.89
CA ASP A 54 -9.37 -16.63 -2.03
C ASP A 54 -8.86 -15.19 -1.90
N ILE A 55 -7.58 -14.99 -2.14
CA ILE A 55 -6.97 -13.68 -2.37
C ILE A 55 -6.78 -13.54 -3.87
N THR A 56 -7.43 -12.54 -4.44
CA THR A 56 -7.46 -12.32 -5.89
C THR A 56 -6.65 -11.07 -6.22
N VAL A 57 -5.66 -11.24 -7.09
CA VAL A 57 -4.92 -10.16 -7.73
C VAL A 57 -5.55 -9.88 -9.08
N THR A 58 -6.15 -8.71 -9.25
CA THR A 58 -6.76 -8.29 -10.51
C THR A 58 -5.84 -7.31 -11.22
N LEU A 59 -5.50 -7.62 -12.46
CA LEU A 59 -4.56 -6.86 -13.28
C LEU A 59 -5.28 -6.10 -14.40
N LYS A 60 -4.79 -4.90 -14.70
CA LYS A 60 -5.21 -4.19 -15.91
C LYS A 60 -4.59 -4.78 -17.18
N PRO A 61 -5.31 -4.75 -18.31
CA PRO A 61 -4.80 -5.28 -19.57
C PRO A 61 -3.69 -4.43 -20.19
N GLN A 62 -3.51 -3.18 -19.74
CA GLN A 62 -2.58 -2.20 -20.33
C GLN A 62 -1.31 -1.96 -19.48
N ILE A 63 -0.96 -2.86 -18.56
CA ILE A 63 0.28 -2.72 -17.79
C ILE A 63 1.47 -2.78 -18.76
N ALA A 64 2.32 -1.77 -18.74
CA ALA A 64 3.53 -1.76 -19.56
C ALA A 64 4.42 -2.94 -19.19
N LYS A 65 4.97 -3.64 -20.19
CA LYS A 65 5.73 -4.89 -19.98
C LYS A 65 6.90 -4.74 -19.02
N ASP A 66 7.53 -3.57 -19.02
CA ASP A 66 8.63 -3.22 -18.13
C ASP A 66 8.17 -2.91 -16.69
N GLU A 67 6.89 -2.60 -16.45
CA GLU A 67 6.33 -2.45 -15.09
C GLU A 67 5.81 -3.77 -14.52
N MET A 68 5.52 -4.77 -15.36
CA MET A 68 4.90 -6.03 -14.93
C MET A 68 5.67 -6.75 -13.83
N LYS A 69 7.01 -6.68 -13.83
CA LYS A 69 7.84 -7.31 -12.79
C LYS A 69 7.62 -6.66 -11.43
N SER A 70 7.74 -5.33 -11.40
CA SER A 70 7.58 -4.52 -10.21
C SER A 70 6.16 -4.67 -9.65
N VAL A 71 5.14 -4.61 -10.52
CA VAL A 71 3.74 -4.87 -10.15
C VAL A 71 3.57 -6.27 -9.57
N PHE A 72 4.11 -7.31 -10.21
CA PHE A 72 3.97 -8.67 -9.70
C PHE A 72 4.57 -8.84 -8.30
N ILE A 73 5.78 -8.32 -8.07
CA ILE A 73 6.43 -8.36 -6.75
C ILE A 73 5.62 -7.58 -5.71
N HIS A 74 5.10 -6.41 -6.09
CA HIS A 74 4.25 -5.59 -5.23
C HIS A 74 2.98 -6.34 -4.80
N GLU A 75 2.23 -6.90 -5.75
CA GLU A 75 1.00 -7.63 -5.46
C GLU A 75 1.27 -8.89 -4.62
N LEU A 76 2.41 -9.59 -4.80
CA LEU A 76 2.79 -10.68 -3.90
C LEU A 76 3.01 -10.20 -2.46
N GLY A 77 3.54 -8.99 -2.26
CA GLY A 77 3.65 -8.37 -0.95
C GLY A 77 2.30 -8.02 -0.34
N GLU A 78 1.35 -7.50 -1.12
CA GLU A 78 -0.02 -7.22 -0.67
C GLU A 78 -0.75 -8.53 -0.31
N VAL A 79 -0.57 -9.58 -1.11
CA VAL A 79 -1.07 -10.93 -0.79
C VAL A 79 -0.49 -11.43 0.53
N SER A 80 0.81 -11.24 0.78
CA SER A 80 1.46 -11.59 2.05
C SER A 80 0.84 -10.84 3.22
N TYR A 81 0.61 -9.54 3.08
CA TYR A 81 0.00 -8.70 4.12
C TYR A 81 -1.36 -9.25 4.56
N ILE A 82 -2.22 -9.57 3.57
CA ILE A 82 -3.56 -10.13 3.79
C ILE A 82 -3.48 -11.58 4.31
N ALA A 83 -2.56 -12.40 3.81
CA ALA A 83 -2.38 -13.78 4.23
C ALA A 83 -2.01 -13.86 5.72
N CYS A 84 -1.12 -12.98 6.17
CA CYS A 84 -0.71 -12.84 7.58
C CYS A 84 -1.82 -12.26 8.48
N SER A 85 -3.01 -11.96 7.93
CA SER A 85 -4.13 -11.36 8.67
C SER A 85 -3.72 -10.07 9.39
N LEU A 86 -2.86 -9.27 8.73
CA LEU A 86 -2.51 -7.95 9.22
C LEU A 86 -3.75 -7.03 9.16
N PRO A 87 -3.80 -6.00 10.03
CA PRO A 87 -4.97 -5.17 10.17
C PRO A 87 -5.29 -4.43 8.89
N ASP A 88 -6.56 -4.45 8.49
CA ASP A 88 -7.03 -3.69 7.35
C ASP A 88 -7.35 -2.24 7.80
N VAL A 89 -8.42 -2.08 8.60
CA VAL A 89 -8.72 -0.89 9.39
C VAL A 89 -9.38 -1.35 10.69
N ILE A 90 -9.12 -0.64 11.79
CA ILE A 90 -9.72 -0.94 13.09
C ILE A 90 -11.18 -0.46 13.08
N ASP A 91 -12.07 -1.42 12.87
CA ASP A 91 -13.53 -1.45 12.98
C ASP A 91 -14.26 -0.12 13.24
N HIS A 92 -14.37 0.72 12.19
CA HIS A 92 -15.36 1.79 12.10
C HIS A 92 -15.78 1.99 10.63
N ASN A 93 -17.10 1.92 10.35
CA ASN A 93 -17.68 2.29 9.04
C ASN A 93 -17.33 3.72 8.61
N ASP A 94 -16.82 4.55 9.53
CA ASP A 94 -16.51 5.96 9.36
C ASP A 94 -15.32 6.23 8.42
N TYR A 95 -14.56 5.20 8.01
CA TYR A 95 -13.32 5.35 7.25
C TYR A 95 -13.38 4.87 5.80
N GLU A 96 -14.53 4.46 5.28
CA GLU A 96 -14.64 3.78 3.99
C GLU A 96 -13.98 4.56 2.83
N GLY A 97 -14.13 5.88 2.78
CA GLY A 97 -13.53 6.71 1.73
C GLY A 97 -12.01 6.88 1.80
N VAL A 98 -11.36 6.51 2.90
CA VAL A 98 -9.90 6.64 3.11
C VAL A 98 -9.22 5.33 3.52
N ARG A 99 -10.00 4.27 3.69
CA ARG A 99 -9.60 2.92 4.10
C ARG A 99 -8.36 2.44 3.35
N GLY A 100 -8.38 2.52 2.01
CA GLY A 100 -7.24 2.12 1.18
C GLY A 100 -5.95 2.84 1.53
N ARG A 101 -5.99 4.17 1.75
CA ARG A 101 -4.79 4.95 2.10
C ARG A 101 -4.27 4.63 3.49
N LEU A 102 -5.16 4.31 4.43
CA LEU A 102 -4.77 3.89 5.78
C LEU A 102 -4.08 2.52 5.76
N ILE A 103 -4.59 1.56 5.00
CA ILE A 103 -3.95 0.24 4.81
C ILE A 103 -2.56 0.43 4.20
N GLU A 104 -2.46 1.22 3.13
CA GLU A 104 -1.22 1.40 2.36
C GLU A 104 -0.10 2.07 3.17
N LEU A 105 -0.42 2.79 4.27
CA LEU A 105 0.60 3.27 5.21
C LEU A 105 1.37 2.12 5.90
N PHE A 106 0.83 0.90 5.91
CA PHE A 106 1.42 -0.28 6.54
C PHE A 106 1.68 -1.42 5.55
N SER A 107 0.82 -1.60 4.54
CA SER A 107 1.03 -2.63 3.52
C SER A 107 2.24 -2.30 2.65
N HIS A 108 2.45 -1.03 2.26
CA HIS A 108 3.62 -0.67 1.45
C HIS A 108 4.96 -0.90 2.18
N PRO A 109 5.14 -0.53 3.47
CA PRO A 109 6.30 -0.95 4.25
C PRO A 109 6.49 -2.47 4.34
N HIS A 110 5.40 -3.23 4.47
CA HIS A 110 5.44 -4.70 4.47
C HIS A 110 5.95 -5.24 3.13
N VAL A 111 5.35 -4.78 2.02
CA VAL A 111 5.74 -5.14 0.65
C VAL A 111 7.23 -4.87 0.43
N LEU A 112 7.69 -3.67 0.78
CA LEU A 112 9.10 -3.29 0.60
C LEU A 112 10.03 -4.15 1.45
N SER A 113 9.69 -4.35 2.73
CA SER A 113 10.50 -5.17 3.65
C SER A 113 10.58 -6.63 3.19
N LEU A 114 9.47 -7.19 2.72
CA LEU A 114 9.41 -8.54 2.18
C LEU A 114 10.23 -8.65 0.90
N ALA A 115 10.06 -7.72 -0.06
CA ALA A 115 10.85 -7.68 -1.28
C ALA A 115 12.36 -7.60 -0.98
N GLN A 116 12.77 -6.75 -0.04
CA GLN A 116 14.16 -6.62 0.40
C GLN A 116 14.72 -7.92 0.99
N ARG A 117 13.96 -8.63 1.84
CA ARG A 117 14.37 -9.93 2.39
C ARG A 117 14.63 -10.99 1.33
N HIS A 118 13.97 -10.87 0.17
CA HIS A 118 14.15 -11.76 -0.98
C HIS A 118 15.11 -11.19 -2.05
N GLY A 119 15.78 -10.06 -1.80
CA GLY A 119 16.71 -9.44 -2.76
C GLY A 119 16.04 -8.77 -3.96
N LEU A 120 14.74 -8.46 -3.85
CA LEU A 120 13.90 -7.90 -4.92
C LEU A 120 13.55 -6.42 -4.71
N GLY A 121 14.10 -5.78 -3.68
CA GLY A 121 13.76 -4.41 -3.28
C GLY A 121 13.95 -3.37 -4.40
N ASP A 122 15.02 -3.48 -5.19
CA ASP A 122 15.25 -2.56 -6.30
C ASP A 122 14.18 -2.66 -7.39
N ILE A 123 13.73 -3.89 -7.70
CA ILE A 123 12.71 -4.17 -8.71
C ILE A 123 11.34 -3.68 -8.22
N GLU A 124 11.01 -3.91 -6.95
CA GLU A 124 9.76 -3.39 -6.34
C GLU A 124 9.70 -1.86 -6.43
N LEU A 125 10.82 -1.17 -6.21
CA LEU A 125 10.89 0.29 -6.26
C LEU A 125 10.85 0.88 -7.69
N GLU A 126 11.03 0.10 -8.76
CA GLU A 126 11.08 0.62 -10.14
C GLU A 126 9.80 1.36 -10.55
N MET A 127 8.62 0.77 -10.28
CA MET A 127 7.34 1.42 -10.55
C MET A 127 7.16 2.68 -9.68
N ARG A 128 7.58 2.61 -8.42
CA ARG A 128 7.44 3.71 -7.46
C ARG A 128 8.20 4.95 -7.91
N LYS A 129 9.46 4.80 -8.32
CA LYS A 129 10.31 5.91 -8.81
C LYS A 129 9.69 6.67 -9.98
N ARG A 130 9.07 5.96 -10.94
CA ARG A 130 8.43 6.59 -12.10
C ARG A 130 7.16 7.37 -11.71
N ARG A 131 6.39 6.84 -10.76
CA ARG A 131 5.12 7.43 -10.31
C ARG A 131 5.32 8.50 -9.25
N GLY A 132 6.42 8.48 -8.49
CA GLY A 132 6.71 9.42 -7.42
C GLY A 132 6.77 10.87 -7.91
N GLN A 133 7.21 11.10 -9.15
CA GLN A 133 7.32 12.45 -9.69
C GLN A 133 5.97 13.18 -9.74
N SER A 134 4.88 12.52 -10.14
CA SER A 134 3.56 13.18 -10.17
C SER A 134 3.05 13.54 -8.77
N TRP A 135 3.51 12.82 -7.74
CA TRP A 135 3.15 13.09 -6.34
C TRP A 135 4.02 14.19 -5.71
N LYS A 136 5.23 14.37 -6.22
CA LYS A 136 6.12 15.48 -5.84
C LYS A 136 5.54 16.83 -6.23
N ASP A 137 5.07 16.95 -7.47
CA ASP A 137 4.61 18.20 -8.05
C ASP A 137 3.13 18.51 -7.73
N LYS A 138 2.48 17.65 -6.94
CA LYS A 138 1.07 17.79 -6.58
C LYS A 138 0.88 18.94 -5.59
N ASP A 139 -0.08 19.81 -5.87
CA ASP A 139 -0.58 20.79 -4.90
C ASP A 139 -1.60 20.11 -3.98
N TYR A 140 -1.14 19.63 -2.82
CA TYR A 140 -2.03 18.93 -1.88
C TYR A 140 -3.08 19.85 -1.26
N ILE A 141 -2.83 21.15 -1.19
CA ILE A 141 -3.76 22.14 -0.61
C ILE A 141 -4.92 22.36 -1.56
N ALA A 142 -4.63 22.53 -2.86
CA ALA A 142 -5.66 22.71 -3.88
C ALA A 142 -6.51 21.44 -4.06
N GLU A 143 -5.90 20.26 -3.96
CA GLU A 143 -6.54 18.97 -4.23
C GLU A 143 -7.32 18.40 -3.05
N TYR A 144 -6.95 18.74 -1.82
CA TYR A 144 -7.56 18.20 -0.61
C TYR A 144 -8.03 19.32 0.32
N HIS A 145 -9.32 19.34 0.61
CA HIS A 145 -9.94 20.47 1.34
C HIS A 145 -9.88 20.37 2.87
N TYR A 146 -9.49 19.21 3.41
CA TYR A 146 -9.45 18.98 4.84
C TYR A 146 -8.01 18.73 5.30
N GLY A 147 -7.61 19.36 6.41
CA GLY A 147 -6.26 19.22 6.96
C GLY A 147 -5.86 17.77 7.26
N TRP A 148 -6.79 16.95 7.73
CA TRP A 148 -6.55 15.51 7.91
C TRP A 148 -6.28 14.79 6.59
N HIS A 149 -6.94 15.20 5.50
CA HIS A 149 -6.82 14.57 4.19
C HIS A 149 -5.49 14.96 3.54
N ILE A 150 -5.10 16.24 3.64
CA ILE A 150 -3.77 16.72 3.24
C ILE A 150 -2.69 15.92 4.00
N THR A 151 -2.81 15.84 5.34
CA THR A 151 -1.86 15.12 6.19
C THR A 151 -1.74 13.65 5.80
N LEU A 152 -2.86 12.93 5.68
CA LEU A 152 -2.88 11.53 5.29
C LEU A 152 -2.25 11.32 3.91
N MET A 153 -2.58 12.16 2.92
CA MET A 153 -2.10 11.99 1.56
C MET A 153 -0.61 12.28 1.42
N ILE A 154 -0.07 13.26 2.14
CA ILE A 154 1.38 13.52 2.16
C ILE A 154 2.11 12.40 2.90
N ALA A 155 1.63 11.98 4.07
CA ALA A 155 2.23 10.87 4.80
C ALA A 155 2.23 9.57 3.97
N TRP A 156 1.11 9.28 3.31
CA TRP A 156 0.99 8.18 2.37
C TRP A 156 1.99 8.29 1.20
N ALA A 157 2.15 9.48 0.62
CA ALA A 157 3.10 9.69 -0.47
C ALA A 157 4.55 9.45 0.00
N PHE A 158 4.92 9.87 1.20
CA PHE A 158 6.24 9.63 1.78
C PHE A 158 6.51 8.15 2.08
N ILE A 159 5.50 7.42 2.55
CA ILE A 159 5.62 5.98 2.79
C ILE A 159 5.66 5.20 1.48
N THR A 160 4.89 5.63 0.49
CA THR A 160 4.79 4.96 -0.82
C THR A 160 5.98 5.26 -1.72
N PHE A 161 6.54 6.46 -1.64
CA PHE A 161 7.65 6.96 -2.46
C PHE A 161 8.74 7.54 -1.54
N PRO A 162 9.56 6.68 -0.90
CA PRO A 162 10.52 7.11 0.14
C PRO A 162 11.54 8.16 -0.33
N GLU A 163 11.80 8.26 -1.63
CA GLU A 163 12.63 9.31 -2.23
C GLU A 163 12.09 10.72 -1.96
N LEU A 164 10.76 10.88 -1.87
CA LEU A 164 10.12 12.17 -1.62
C LEU A 164 10.44 12.72 -0.23
N ILE A 165 10.77 11.85 0.74
CA ILE A 165 11.17 12.28 2.09
C ILE A 165 12.42 13.16 2.04
N LYS A 166 13.36 12.89 1.11
CA LYS A 166 14.58 13.68 0.95
C LYS A 166 14.30 15.09 0.44
N GLU A 167 13.13 15.29 -0.17
CA GLU A 167 12.68 16.55 -0.76
C GLU A 167 11.44 17.10 -0.05
N LYS A 168 11.12 16.63 1.16
CA LYS A 168 9.88 16.93 1.85
C LYS A 168 9.60 18.42 2.02
N GLU A 169 10.65 19.23 2.17
CA GLU A 169 10.55 20.68 2.31
C GLU A 169 10.05 21.38 1.03
N ASN A 170 10.09 20.70 -0.12
CA ASN A 170 9.59 21.20 -1.42
C ASN A 170 8.13 20.79 -1.70
N ILE A 171 7.51 19.97 -0.84
CA ILE A 171 6.16 19.44 -1.05
C ILE A 171 5.13 20.47 -0.61
N ILE A 172 4.25 20.87 -1.52
CA ILE A 172 3.17 21.84 -1.24
C ILE A 172 2.20 21.21 -0.23
N GLY A 173 1.85 21.95 0.83
CA GLY A 173 1.02 21.49 1.94
C GLY A 173 1.78 20.83 3.10
N TYR A 174 3.05 20.44 2.92
CA TYR A 174 3.83 19.81 4.00
C TYR A 174 4.09 20.77 5.16
N HIS A 175 4.48 22.03 4.89
CA HIS A 175 4.84 22.99 5.94
C HIS A 175 3.69 23.30 6.90
N GLU A 176 2.46 23.35 6.41
CA GLU A 176 1.25 23.64 7.20
C GLU A 176 0.90 22.51 8.18
N HIS A 177 1.28 21.28 7.84
CA HIS A 177 0.92 20.06 8.59
C HIS A 177 2.15 19.29 9.07
N ARG A 178 3.34 19.90 9.03
CA ARG A 178 4.64 19.24 9.19
C ARG A 178 4.73 18.35 10.42
N SER A 179 4.36 18.88 11.60
CA SER A 179 4.48 18.14 12.86
C SER A 179 3.67 16.84 12.84
N THR A 180 2.46 16.90 12.27
CA THR A 180 1.56 15.75 12.22
C THR A 180 1.98 14.74 11.16
N ILE A 181 2.42 15.23 10.00
CA ILE A 181 2.97 14.39 8.92
C ILE A 181 4.21 13.64 9.41
N ASP A 182 5.19 14.36 9.96
CA ASP A 182 6.43 13.77 10.48
C ASP A 182 6.14 12.72 11.57
N GLN A 183 5.14 12.97 12.43
CA GLN A 183 4.73 12.02 13.46
C GLN A 183 4.13 10.73 12.87
N ILE A 184 3.22 10.83 11.90
CA ILE A 184 2.62 9.65 11.24
C ILE A 184 3.71 8.85 10.51
N VAL A 185 4.57 9.53 9.74
CA VAL A 185 5.67 8.89 9.01
C VAL A 185 6.61 8.16 9.98
N ALA A 186 6.97 8.77 11.10
CA ALA A 186 7.80 8.13 12.12
C ALA A 186 7.15 6.88 12.72
N ILE A 187 5.83 6.89 12.97
CA ILE A 187 5.09 5.70 13.43
C ILE A 187 5.20 4.58 12.40
N CYS A 188 4.88 4.87 11.14
CA CYS A 188 4.89 3.88 10.07
C CYS A 188 6.30 3.30 9.83
N GLN A 189 7.34 4.15 9.83
CA GLN A 189 8.74 3.71 9.66
C GLN A 189 9.26 2.85 10.83
N ALA A 190 8.79 3.11 12.05
CA ALA A 190 9.19 2.34 13.23
C ALA A 190 8.37 1.04 13.41
N THR A 191 7.32 0.84 12.61
CA THR A 191 6.44 -0.32 12.73
C THR A 191 7.04 -1.53 12.02
N ASP A 192 7.35 -2.58 12.76
CA ASP A 192 7.76 -3.87 12.16
C ASP A 192 6.53 -4.63 11.66
N THR A 193 6.22 -4.44 10.38
CA THR A 193 5.09 -5.09 9.69
C THR A 193 5.35 -6.55 9.35
N MET A 194 6.52 -7.09 9.68
CA MET A 194 6.89 -8.48 9.45
C MET A 194 6.79 -9.34 10.73
N SER A 195 6.40 -8.73 11.85
CA SER A 195 6.30 -9.34 13.17
C SER A 195 4.83 -9.56 13.56
N ASP A 196 4.50 -9.38 14.83
CA ASP A 196 3.15 -9.62 15.37
C ASP A 196 2.13 -8.57 14.88
N LYS A 197 0.95 -9.04 14.49
CA LYS A 197 -0.16 -8.19 14.02
C LYS A 197 -0.54 -7.09 15.03
N THR A 198 -0.41 -7.35 16.33
CA THR A 198 -0.75 -6.40 17.40
C THR A 198 0.13 -5.16 17.38
N ILE A 199 1.36 -5.26 16.86
CA ILE A 199 2.26 -4.12 16.65
C ILE A 199 1.68 -3.20 15.58
N VAL A 200 1.21 -3.78 14.47
CA VAL A 200 0.56 -3.05 13.38
C VAL A 200 -0.78 -2.46 13.84
N GLU A 201 -1.59 -3.21 14.59
CA GLU A 201 -2.86 -2.71 15.17
C GLU A 201 -2.61 -1.49 16.07
N SER A 202 -1.61 -1.57 16.95
CA SER A 202 -1.25 -0.46 17.84
C SER A 202 -0.77 0.76 17.05
N ALA A 203 0.05 0.57 16.02
CA ALA A 203 0.55 1.65 15.18
C ALA A 203 -0.58 2.32 14.38
N MET A 204 -1.46 1.52 13.76
CA MET A 204 -2.63 2.00 13.03
C MET A 204 -3.58 2.78 13.95
N THR A 205 -3.82 2.30 15.17
CA THR A 205 -4.60 3.01 16.19
C THR A 205 -4.02 4.40 16.48
N LYS A 206 -2.69 4.50 16.62
CA LYS A 206 -2.02 5.79 16.86
C LYS A 206 -2.20 6.75 15.69
N VAL A 207 -2.04 6.27 14.45
CA VAL A 207 -2.25 7.08 13.25
C VAL A 207 -3.71 7.56 13.16
N ILE A 208 -4.68 6.68 13.35
CA ILE A 208 -6.11 7.04 13.35
C ILE A 208 -6.41 8.07 14.45
N THR A 209 -5.86 7.88 15.65
CA THR A 209 -6.03 8.83 16.77
C THR A 209 -5.50 10.22 16.42
N ILE A 210 -4.34 10.30 15.77
CA ILE A 210 -3.76 11.57 15.30
C ILE A 210 -4.69 12.23 14.28
N LEU A 211 -5.16 11.47 13.26
CA LEU A 211 -6.04 11.98 12.21
C LEU A 211 -7.39 12.43 12.77
N ASN A 212 -7.98 11.69 13.71
CA ASN A 212 -9.20 12.09 14.42
C ASN A 212 -8.98 13.39 15.20
N GLY A 213 -7.82 13.55 15.86
CA GLY A 213 -7.44 14.78 16.56
C GLY A 213 -7.35 16.02 15.67
N ILE A 214 -7.19 15.85 14.36
CA ILE A 214 -7.20 16.94 13.37
C ILE A 214 -8.43 16.92 12.44
N GLY A 215 -9.48 16.20 12.84
CA GLY A 215 -10.83 16.34 12.27
C GLY A 215 -11.29 15.23 11.32
N LEU A 216 -10.61 14.09 11.23
CA LEU A 216 -11.09 12.95 10.42
C LEU A 216 -12.50 12.48 10.85
N SER A 217 -12.75 12.35 12.15
CA SER A 217 -14.04 11.89 12.70
C SER A 217 -15.19 12.89 12.53
N ASN A 218 -14.92 14.11 12.06
CA ASN A 218 -15.91 15.18 11.95
C ASN A 218 -16.51 15.30 10.54
N VAL A 219 -16.13 14.41 9.62
CA VAL A 219 -16.58 14.41 8.23
C VAL A 219 -17.46 13.20 7.96
N VAL A 220 -18.72 13.43 7.59
CA VAL A 220 -19.57 12.38 7.01
C VAL A 220 -19.01 12.11 5.62
N MET A 221 -18.31 11.00 5.46
CA MET A 221 -17.79 10.57 4.17
C MET A 221 -18.93 9.91 3.39
N GLU A 222 -19.43 10.58 2.36
CA GLU A 222 -20.40 9.94 1.46
C GLU A 222 -19.72 8.73 0.77
N PRO A 223 -20.33 7.54 0.78
CA PRO A 223 -19.80 6.41 0.04
C PRO A 223 -19.78 6.75 -1.46
N ARG A 224 -18.62 6.57 -2.11
CA ARG A 224 -18.48 6.68 -3.55
C ARG A 224 -18.97 5.44 -4.27
#